data_AF-A0A820NHU6-F1
#
_entry.id   AF-A0A820NHU6-F1
#
_cell.length_a   1.000
_cell.length_b   1.000
_cell.length_c   1.000
_cell.angle_alpha   90.00
_cell.angle_beta   90.00
_cell.angle_gamma   90.00
#
_symmetry.space_group_name_H-M   'P 1'
#
loop_
_entity.id
_entity.type
_entity.pdbx_description
1 polymer ?
#
loop_
_entity_poly.entity_id
_entity_poly.type
_entity_poly.pdbx_seq_one_letter_code
_entity_poly.pdbx_strand_id
1 'polypeptide(L)'
;MHTNSFIGFSTPLSGGVPSPCHFKTDSISELKLWMDKNEKTPLLNIHCVQAIPPPNQTVAPPSFVLAGYGTSSKYTSLDILRRWLFIHKNSIEQNVRILGFSTDADNKYFRAMRLMSGFYASLSNFDVHVDSYVTHLVTKLRNRLLSATAALQVGDKCITMKHLQQLLDNEELIRLDHELTQSDLKPTDRQNFRSCLRITSCDVLNLIARDDNSNGTYMYLKLIKLIITSYIEPTTSIEERIFQLHYSGSL
;
A
#
# COMPACT_ATOMS: atom_id res chain seq x y z
N MET A 1 -11.11 18.38 13.24
CA MET A 1 -11.92 18.62 12.03
C MET A 1 -13.00 17.56 11.98
N HIS A 2 -14.24 17.90 12.32
CA HIS A 2 -15.40 17.05 12.07
C HIS A 2 -15.87 17.36 10.65
N THR A 3 -15.52 16.52 9.69
CA THR A 3 -16.13 16.58 8.37
C THR A 3 -17.57 16.09 8.54
N ASN A 4 -18.56 16.91 8.14
CA ASN A 4 -19.98 16.55 8.08
C ASN A 4 -20.25 15.53 6.96
N SER A 5 -19.43 14.48 6.83
CA SER A 5 -19.53 13.46 5.80
C SER A 5 -20.14 12.20 6.41
N PHE A 6 -21.44 12.02 6.18
CA PHE A 6 -22.10 10.74 6.42
C PHE A 6 -21.77 9.80 5.26
N ILE A 7 -20.94 8.79 5.53
CA ILE A 7 -20.57 7.76 4.53
C ILE A 7 -21.68 6.69 4.44
N GLY A 8 -22.37 6.41 5.55
CA GLY A 8 -23.40 5.38 5.64
C GLY A 8 -23.38 4.65 6.99
N PHE A 9 -23.93 3.45 7.00
CA PHE A 9 -23.92 2.53 8.14
C PHE A 9 -22.95 1.38 7.89
N SER A 10 -22.49 0.75 8.97
CA SER A 10 -21.69 -0.47 8.84
C SER A 10 -22.53 -1.61 8.29
N THR A 11 -22.20 -2.11 7.09
CA THR A 11 -22.92 -3.21 6.46
C THR A 11 -22.55 -4.53 7.14
N PRO A 12 -23.53 -5.35 7.58
CA PRO A 12 -23.25 -6.67 8.11
C PRO A 12 -22.55 -7.56 7.09
N LEU A 13 -21.67 -8.43 7.58
CA LEU A 13 -20.94 -9.39 6.75
C LEU A 13 -21.44 -10.80 7.05
N SER A 14 -21.71 -11.58 6.00
CA SER A 14 -21.97 -13.01 6.08
C SER A 14 -20.81 -13.76 5.43
N GLY A 15 -20.05 -14.52 6.21
CA GLY A 15 -18.84 -15.19 5.72
C GLY A 15 -17.83 -14.20 5.11
N GLY A 16 -17.74 -12.98 5.66
CA GLY A 16 -16.90 -11.90 5.15
C GLY A 16 -17.40 -11.16 3.92
N VAL A 17 -18.47 -11.62 3.27
CA VAL A 17 -19.11 -10.94 2.14
C VAL A 17 -20.17 -9.95 2.66
N PRO A 18 -20.23 -8.71 2.16
CA PRO A 18 -21.24 -7.75 2.58
C PRO A 18 -22.64 -8.20 2.16
N SER A 19 -23.62 -8.04 3.05
CA SER A 19 -25.03 -8.30 2.73
C SER A 19 -25.53 -7.33 1.66
N PRO A 20 -25.99 -7.81 0.48
CA PRO A 20 -26.46 -6.96 -0.60
C PRO A 20 -27.67 -6.12 -0.18
N CYS A 21 -27.68 -4.83 -0.54
CA CYS A 21 -28.80 -3.92 -0.32
C CYS A 21 -29.37 -3.94 1.11
N HIS A 22 -28.54 -4.16 2.14
CA HIS A 22 -29.01 -4.35 3.51
C HIS A 22 -29.84 -3.19 4.06
N PHE A 23 -29.41 -1.96 3.77
CA PHE A 23 -30.14 -0.75 4.12
C PHE A 23 -30.95 -0.29 2.90
N LYS A 24 -32.13 -0.90 2.69
CA LYS A 24 -33.07 -0.51 1.62
C LYS A 24 -34.43 -0.19 2.23
N THR A 25 -34.86 1.06 2.12
CA THR A 25 -36.17 1.53 2.61
C THR A 25 -36.71 2.58 1.64
N ASP A 26 -38.03 2.67 1.57
CA ASP A 26 -38.80 3.75 0.94
C ASP A 26 -39.47 4.67 1.99
N SER A 27 -39.20 4.44 3.28
CA SER A 27 -39.82 5.13 4.41
C SER A 27 -38.84 6.04 5.16
N ILE A 28 -39.19 7.32 5.28
CA ILE A 28 -38.43 8.29 6.08
C ILE A 28 -38.39 7.88 7.56
N SER A 29 -39.47 7.29 8.08
CA SER A 29 -39.53 6.84 9.48
C SER A 29 -38.57 5.70 9.75
N GLU A 30 -38.42 4.77 8.81
CA GLU A 30 -37.46 3.67 8.92
C GLU A 30 -36.01 4.18 8.80
N LEU A 31 -35.76 5.11 7.88
CA LEU A 31 -34.44 5.76 7.78
C LEU A 31 -34.04 6.46 9.09
N LYS A 32 -34.97 7.18 9.74
CA LYS A 32 -34.72 7.80 11.06
C LYS A 32 -34.38 6.74 12.11
N LEU A 33 -35.14 5.65 12.15
CA LEU A 33 -34.88 4.55 13.06
C LEU A 33 -33.50 3.92 12.84
N TRP A 34 -33.02 3.86 11.60
CA TRP A 34 -31.65 3.41 11.33
C TRP A 34 -30.58 4.38 11.78
N MET A 35 -30.81 5.69 11.58
CA MET A 35 -29.89 6.74 12.02
C MET A 35 -29.69 6.72 13.55
N ASP A 36 -30.73 6.35 14.29
CA ASP A 36 -30.70 6.29 15.75
C ASP A 36 -30.10 4.97 16.28
N LYS A 37 -30.34 3.85 15.57
CA LYS A 37 -29.96 2.50 16.06
C LYS A 37 -28.66 1.94 15.50
N ASN A 38 -28.22 2.37 14.32
CA ASN A 38 -27.05 1.76 13.66
C ASN A 38 -25.78 2.59 13.86
N GLU A 39 -24.66 1.88 13.98
CA GLU A 39 -23.33 2.48 14.01
C GLU A 39 -23.02 3.12 12.65
N LYS A 40 -22.87 4.45 12.64
CA LYS A 40 -22.38 5.20 11.48
C LYS A 40 -20.98 4.69 11.13
N THR A 41 -20.74 4.45 9.86
CA THR A 41 -19.46 3.88 9.43
C THR A 41 -18.37 4.96 9.37
N PRO A 42 -17.19 4.72 9.99
CA PRO A 42 -16.05 5.62 9.84
C PRO A 42 -15.31 5.39 8.52
N LEU A 43 -15.49 4.22 7.88
CA LEU A 43 -14.71 3.80 6.72
C LEU A 43 -15.63 3.26 5.62
N LEU A 44 -15.18 3.43 4.38
CA LEU A 44 -15.75 2.84 3.19
C LEU A 44 -14.77 1.79 2.66
N ASN A 45 -15.23 0.56 2.46
CA ASN A 45 -14.43 -0.47 1.83
C ASN A 45 -14.88 -0.62 0.37
N ILE A 46 -13.94 -0.47 -0.56
CA ILE A 46 -14.17 -0.55 -2.01
C ILE A 46 -13.39 -1.73 -2.56
N HIS A 47 -14.08 -2.60 -3.30
CA HIS A 47 -13.49 -3.73 -4.00
C HIS A 47 -13.60 -3.46 -5.50
N CYS A 48 -12.47 -3.49 -6.19
CA CYS A 48 -12.39 -3.28 -7.63
C CYS A 48 -11.72 -4.45 -8.32
N VAL A 49 -12.04 -4.66 -9.59
CA VAL A 49 -11.32 -5.54 -10.50
C VAL A 49 -10.75 -4.71 -11.64
N GLN A 50 -9.49 -4.96 -11.98
CA GLN A 50 -8.80 -4.30 -13.08
C GLN A 50 -8.26 -5.37 -14.02
N ALA A 51 -8.54 -5.24 -15.31
CA ALA A 51 -7.96 -6.12 -16.31
C ALA A 51 -6.47 -5.82 -16.47
N ILE A 52 -5.68 -6.85 -16.76
CA ILE A 52 -4.27 -6.66 -17.09
C ILE A 52 -4.20 -6.07 -18.51
N PRO A 53 -3.49 -4.95 -18.71
CA PRO A 53 -3.30 -4.41 -20.05
C PRO A 53 -2.56 -5.42 -20.93
N PRO A 54 -2.92 -5.54 -22.23
CA PRO A 54 -2.14 -6.35 -23.15
C PRO A 54 -0.70 -5.83 -23.26
N PRO A 55 0.28 -6.68 -23.64
CA PRO A 55 1.71 -6.31 -23.63
C PRO A 55 2.05 -5.03 -24.40
N ASN A 56 1.24 -4.68 -25.39
CA ASN A 56 1.45 -3.52 -26.27
C ASN A 56 0.74 -2.24 -25.79
N GLN A 57 0.11 -2.26 -24.61
CA GLN A 57 -0.53 -1.09 -24.01
C GLN A 57 0.14 -0.75 -22.67
N THR A 58 0.61 0.49 -22.55
CA THR A 58 1.22 1.03 -21.34
C THR A 58 0.19 1.61 -20.36
N VAL A 59 -1.04 1.85 -20.83
CA VAL A 59 -2.12 2.39 -20.01
C VAL A 59 -2.99 1.24 -19.54
N ALA A 60 -3.05 1.06 -18.23
CA ALA A 60 -3.91 0.05 -17.64
C ALA A 60 -5.40 0.44 -17.85
N PRO A 61 -6.27 -0.53 -18.20
CA PRO A 61 -7.69 -0.26 -18.36
C PRO A 61 -8.32 0.22 -17.03
N PRO A 62 -9.44 0.95 -17.09
CA PRO A 62 -10.12 1.41 -15.89
C PRO A 62 -10.61 0.24 -15.05
N SER A 63 -10.58 0.41 -13.74
CA SER A 63 -11.08 -0.59 -12.80
C SER A 63 -12.61 -0.56 -12.72
N PHE A 64 -13.21 -1.73 -12.59
CA PHE A 64 -14.64 -1.92 -12.34
C PHE A 64 -14.88 -2.13 -10.85
N VAL A 65 -15.81 -1.36 -10.27
CA VAL A 65 -16.20 -1.52 -8.86
C VAL A 65 -17.10 -2.74 -8.72
N LEU A 66 -16.67 -3.73 -7.93
CA LEU A 66 -17.46 -4.91 -7.59
C LEU A 66 -18.41 -4.62 -6.42
N ALA A 67 -17.90 -3.92 -5.40
CA ALA A 67 -18.65 -3.63 -4.19
C ALA A 67 -18.10 -2.39 -3.49
N GLY A 68 -19.00 -1.59 -2.91
CA GLY A 68 -18.68 -0.53 -1.98
C GLY A 68 -19.60 -0.62 -0.78
N TYR A 69 -19.05 -0.71 0.43
CA TYR A 69 -19.86 -0.85 1.65
C TYR A 69 -19.19 -0.23 2.87
N GLY A 70 -20.01 0.27 3.79
CA GLY A 70 -19.55 0.82 5.06
C GLY A 70 -18.99 -0.26 5.97
N THR A 71 -17.87 0.00 6.62
CA THR A 71 -17.30 -0.91 7.62
C THR A 71 -16.77 -0.19 8.87
N SER A 72 -17.02 -0.78 10.03
CA SER A 72 -16.38 -0.41 11.30
C SER A 72 -14.97 -1.00 11.47
N SER A 73 -14.40 -1.62 10.43
CA SER A 73 -13.15 -2.38 10.43
C SER A 73 -13.10 -3.59 11.37
N LYS A 74 -14.23 -4.01 11.97
CA LYS A 74 -14.31 -5.12 12.94
C LYS A 74 -14.17 -6.53 12.31
N TYR A 75 -14.02 -6.63 10.99
CA TYR A 75 -13.81 -7.91 10.31
C TYR A 75 -12.43 -8.53 10.62
N THR A 76 -12.31 -9.83 10.40
CA THR A 76 -11.11 -10.64 10.66
C THR A 76 -10.39 -11.03 9.37
N SER A 77 -9.18 -11.59 9.49
CA SER A 77 -8.46 -12.19 8.36
C SER A 77 -9.20 -13.36 7.70
N LEU A 78 -10.00 -14.11 8.46
CA LEU A 78 -10.84 -15.18 7.90
C LEU A 78 -11.98 -14.61 7.06
N ASP A 79 -12.56 -13.48 7.47
CA ASP A 79 -13.57 -12.79 6.67
C ASP A 79 -13.01 -12.28 5.35
N ILE A 80 -11.78 -11.75 5.37
CA ILE A 80 -11.05 -11.35 4.15
C ILE A 80 -10.84 -12.57 3.24
N LEU A 81 -10.32 -13.67 3.78
CA LEU A 81 -10.05 -14.89 3.00
C LEU A 81 -11.33 -15.44 2.37
N ARG A 82 -12.41 -15.58 3.14
CA ARG A 82 -13.70 -16.06 2.64
C ARG A 82 -14.27 -15.15 1.54
N ARG A 83 -14.10 -13.83 1.67
CA ARG A 83 -14.48 -12.87 0.63
C ARG A 83 -13.67 -13.07 -0.65
N TRP A 84 -12.35 -13.24 -0.56
CA TRP A 84 -11.52 -13.51 -1.74
C TRP A 84 -11.89 -14.83 -2.42
N LEU A 85 -12.15 -15.89 -1.64
CA LEU A 85 -12.64 -17.16 -2.17
C LEU A 85 -13.99 -17.00 -2.88
N PHE A 86 -14.90 -16.22 -2.28
CA PHE A 86 -16.20 -15.91 -2.88
C PHE A 86 -16.05 -15.16 -4.21
N ILE A 87 -15.25 -14.09 -4.24
CA ILE A 87 -14.98 -13.32 -5.46
C ILE A 87 -14.39 -14.22 -6.54
N HIS A 88 -13.35 -14.98 -6.22
CA HIS A 88 -12.68 -15.88 -7.16
C HIS A 88 -13.65 -16.92 -7.74
N LYS A 89 -14.46 -17.58 -6.88
CA LYS A 89 -15.45 -18.57 -7.32
C LYS A 89 -16.48 -17.96 -8.29
N ASN A 90 -17.08 -16.83 -7.91
CA ASN A 90 -18.09 -16.17 -8.75
C ASN A 90 -17.47 -15.65 -10.07
N SER A 91 -16.22 -15.18 -10.06
CA SER A 91 -15.53 -14.76 -11.27
C SER A 91 -15.30 -15.93 -12.23
N ILE A 92 -14.86 -17.09 -11.74
CA ILE A 92 -14.68 -18.30 -12.57
C ILE A 92 -16.00 -18.73 -13.21
N GLU A 93 -17.11 -18.72 -12.46
CA GLU A 93 -18.44 -19.05 -12.98
C GLU A 93 -18.88 -18.13 -14.13
N GLN A 94 -18.29 -16.93 -14.23
CA GLN A 94 -18.53 -15.96 -15.30
C GLN A 94 -17.41 -15.94 -16.36
N ASN A 95 -16.55 -16.97 -16.41
CA ASN A 95 -15.38 -17.05 -17.30
C ASN A 95 -14.37 -15.90 -17.11
N VAL A 96 -14.32 -15.30 -15.92
CA VAL A 96 -13.32 -14.30 -15.53
C VAL A 96 -12.28 -14.96 -14.64
N ARG A 97 -11.03 -15.02 -15.14
CA ARG A 97 -9.90 -15.53 -14.36
C ARG A 97 -9.30 -14.41 -13.51
N ILE A 98 -9.34 -14.58 -12.19
CA ILE A 98 -8.61 -13.70 -11.26
C ILE A 98 -7.16 -14.19 -11.17
N LEU A 99 -6.21 -13.31 -11.49
CA LEU A 99 -4.77 -13.63 -11.44
C LEU A 99 -4.14 -13.26 -10.10
N GLY A 100 -4.69 -12.24 -9.42
CA GLY A 100 -4.19 -11.83 -8.13
C GLY A 100 -5.14 -10.95 -7.32
N PHE A 101 -4.88 -10.86 -6.02
CA PHE A 101 -5.48 -9.88 -5.11
C PHE A 101 -4.43 -8.88 -4.65
N SER A 102 -4.72 -7.59 -4.82
CA SER A 102 -3.92 -6.50 -4.26
C SER A 102 -4.71 -5.78 -3.17
N THR A 103 -4.08 -5.49 -2.04
CA THR A 103 -4.76 -4.82 -0.91
C THR A 103 -3.81 -3.97 -0.07
N ASP A 104 -4.40 -3.26 0.90
CA ASP A 104 -3.69 -2.41 1.84
C ASP A 104 -2.81 -3.23 2.78
N ALA A 105 -1.75 -2.59 3.25
CA ALA A 105 -0.77 -3.18 4.14
C ALA A 105 -1.25 -3.27 5.62
N ASP A 106 -2.53 -3.54 5.88
CA ASP A 106 -3.03 -3.76 7.25
C ASP A 106 -2.78 -5.21 7.71
N ASN A 107 -2.54 -5.39 9.01
CA ASN A 107 -2.17 -6.68 9.61
C ASN A 107 -3.18 -7.80 9.29
N LYS A 108 -4.47 -7.47 9.18
CA LYS A 108 -5.52 -8.45 8.91
C LYS A 108 -5.42 -8.98 7.48
N TYR A 109 -5.10 -8.09 6.53
CA TYR A 109 -4.84 -8.46 5.14
C TYR A 109 -3.57 -9.28 5.03
N PHE A 110 -2.45 -8.85 5.63
CA PHE A 110 -1.21 -9.66 5.62
C PHE A 110 -1.41 -11.08 6.15
N ARG A 111 -2.18 -11.23 7.24
CA ARG A 111 -2.51 -12.56 7.75
C ARG A 111 -3.37 -13.36 6.77
N ALA A 112 -4.30 -12.73 6.05
CA ALA A 112 -5.06 -13.39 4.99
C ALA A 112 -4.18 -13.76 3.79
N MET A 113 -3.28 -12.88 3.35
CA MET A 113 -2.29 -13.15 2.29
C MET A 113 -1.44 -14.36 2.65
N ARG A 114 -0.93 -14.39 3.88
CA ARG A 114 -0.06 -15.48 4.37
C ARG A 114 -0.77 -16.82 4.44
N LEU A 115 -2.07 -16.83 4.72
CA LEU A 115 -2.90 -18.04 4.66
C LEU A 115 -3.15 -18.47 3.22
N MET A 116 -3.36 -17.51 2.30
CA MET A 116 -3.65 -17.78 0.89
C MET A 116 -2.41 -18.21 0.10
N SER A 117 -1.25 -17.61 0.36
CA SER A 117 0.01 -17.86 -0.37
C SER A 117 0.64 -19.22 -0.09
N GLY A 118 -0.04 -20.09 0.67
CA GLY A 118 0.48 -21.42 0.97
C GLY A 118 1.66 -21.43 1.95
N PHE A 119 1.98 -20.31 2.61
CA PHE A 119 3.12 -20.24 3.54
C PHE A 119 3.06 -21.30 4.65
N TYR A 120 1.86 -21.73 5.04
CA TYR A 120 1.64 -22.81 6.00
C TYR A 120 0.83 -24.00 5.46
N ALA A 121 -0.05 -23.79 4.49
CA ALA A 121 -0.88 -24.84 3.89
C ALA A 121 -1.32 -24.42 2.48
N SER A 122 -1.03 -25.23 1.46
CA SER A 122 -1.48 -24.96 0.09
C SER A 122 -2.93 -25.39 -0.09
N LEU A 123 -3.78 -24.52 -0.64
CA LEU A 123 -5.09 -24.90 -1.14
C LEU A 123 -4.89 -25.45 -2.55
N SER A 124 -5.07 -26.76 -2.75
CA SER A 124 -4.70 -27.50 -3.96
C SER A 124 -5.42 -27.09 -5.26
N ASN A 125 -6.25 -26.05 -5.26
CA ASN A 125 -6.97 -25.54 -6.43
C ASN A 125 -7.11 -24.00 -6.41
N PHE A 126 -6.24 -23.29 -5.69
CA PHE A 126 -6.30 -21.84 -5.56
C PHE A 126 -4.92 -21.23 -5.81
N ASP A 127 -4.56 -21.10 -7.09
CA ASP A 127 -3.29 -20.51 -7.52
C ASP A 127 -3.53 -19.05 -7.94
N VAL A 128 -3.47 -18.17 -6.95
CA VAL A 128 -3.70 -16.73 -7.11
C VAL A 128 -2.58 -15.98 -6.41
N HIS A 129 -1.96 -15.04 -7.11
CA HIS A 129 -0.93 -14.20 -6.52
C HIS A 129 -1.54 -13.19 -5.56
N VAL A 130 -0.93 -12.97 -4.41
CA VAL A 130 -1.40 -11.97 -3.46
C VAL A 130 -0.27 -11.01 -3.15
N ASP A 131 -0.55 -9.72 -3.33
CA ASP A 131 0.44 -8.68 -3.12
C ASP A 131 -0.12 -7.50 -2.31
N SER A 132 0.77 -6.79 -1.63
CA SER A 132 0.46 -5.52 -0.98
C SER A 132 0.71 -4.39 -1.97
N TYR A 133 -0.10 -3.34 -1.89
CA TYR A 133 0.14 -2.14 -2.69
C TYR A 133 1.53 -1.55 -2.36
N VAL A 134 2.46 -1.57 -3.32
CA VAL A 134 3.89 -1.28 -3.09
C VAL A 134 4.13 0.16 -2.63
N THR A 135 3.28 1.10 -3.04
CA THR A 135 3.27 2.48 -2.53
C THR A 135 3.12 2.53 -1.00
N HIS A 136 2.31 1.64 -0.41
CA HIS A 136 2.16 1.55 1.04
C HIS A 136 3.39 0.93 1.73
N LEU A 137 4.08 -0.01 1.09
CA LEU A 137 5.35 -0.54 1.59
C LEU A 137 6.41 0.56 1.63
N VAL A 138 6.59 1.28 0.53
CA VAL A 138 7.57 2.36 0.40
C VAL A 138 7.31 3.48 1.41
N THR A 139 6.06 3.93 1.55
CA THR A 139 5.70 4.96 2.54
C THR A 139 5.91 4.47 3.98
N LYS A 140 5.70 3.18 4.29
CA LYS A 140 6.06 2.61 5.60
C LYS A 140 7.56 2.61 5.85
N LEU A 141 8.38 2.24 4.87
CA LEU A 141 9.84 2.27 5.00
C LEU A 141 10.33 3.71 5.25
N ARG A 142 9.78 4.69 4.53
CA ARG A 142 10.03 6.13 4.76
C ARG A 142 9.58 6.57 6.14
N ASN A 143 8.38 6.22 6.57
CA ASN A 143 7.87 6.59 7.90
C ASN A 143 8.70 5.97 9.03
N ARG A 144 9.27 4.78 8.80
CA ARG A 144 10.18 4.15 9.76
C ARG A 144 11.52 4.90 9.85
N LEU A 145 12.07 5.36 8.72
CA LEU A 145 13.27 6.21 8.70
C LEU A 145 13.08 7.53 9.47
N LEU A 146 11.90 8.13 9.37
CA LEU A 146 11.58 9.39 10.04
C LEU A 146 11.05 9.23 11.46
N SER A 147 10.90 7.99 11.93
CA SER A 147 10.41 7.74 13.28
C SER A 147 11.49 8.05 14.29
N ALA A 148 11.18 8.88 15.28
CA ALA A 148 12.06 9.15 16.41
C ALA A 148 12.28 7.92 17.32
N THR A 149 11.44 6.88 17.19
CA THR A 149 11.46 5.69 18.06
C THR A 149 12.05 4.46 17.39
N ALA A 150 12.26 4.46 16.07
CA ALA A 150 12.79 3.31 15.37
C ALA A 150 14.32 3.35 15.35
N ALA A 151 14.96 2.36 15.96
CA ALA A 151 16.36 2.08 15.68
C ALA A 151 16.44 1.29 14.37
N LEU A 152 17.15 1.83 13.38
CA LEU A 152 17.38 1.21 12.08
C LEU A 152 18.89 0.99 11.90
N GLN A 153 19.25 -0.21 11.48
CA GLN A 153 20.63 -0.60 11.22
C GLN A 153 20.68 -1.63 10.08
N VAL A 154 21.76 -1.59 9.31
CA VAL A 154 22.14 -2.61 8.32
C VAL A 154 23.56 -3.01 8.64
N GLY A 155 23.75 -4.26 9.09
CA GLY A 155 25.02 -4.70 9.66
C GLY A 155 25.40 -3.86 10.89
N ASP A 156 26.62 -3.30 10.88
CA ASP A 156 27.15 -2.37 11.88
C ASP A 156 26.80 -0.90 11.60
N LYS A 157 26.12 -0.61 10.47
CA LYS A 157 25.87 0.76 10.03
C LYS A 157 24.53 1.28 10.54
N CYS A 158 24.56 2.46 11.13
CA CYS A 158 23.37 3.17 11.59
C CYS A 158 22.62 3.81 10.42
N ILE A 159 21.30 3.67 10.41
CA ILE A 159 20.41 4.37 9.48
C ILE A 159 19.72 5.48 10.25
N THR A 160 19.84 6.71 9.76
CA THR A 160 19.24 7.87 10.41
C THR A 160 18.79 8.92 9.40
N MET A 161 17.67 9.58 9.73
CA MET A 161 17.18 10.77 9.03
C MET A 161 18.16 11.95 9.16
N LYS A 162 19.02 11.97 10.18
CA LYS A 162 19.98 13.07 10.38
C LYS A 162 20.88 13.29 9.16
N HIS A 163 21.24 12.24 8.43
CA HIS A 163 22.03 12.36 7.20
C HIS A 163 21.29 13.14 6.10
N LEU A 164 19.96 13.02 6.02
CA LEU A 164 19.15 13.83 5.10
C LEU A 164 18.98 15.27 5.60
N GLN A 165 18.85 15.46 6.92
CA GLN A 165 18.75 16.78 7.52
C GLN A 165 20.04 17.60 7.31
N GLN A 166 21.21 16.94 7.39
CA GLN A 166 22.49 17.57 7.09
C GLN A 166 22.57 18.12 5.67
N LEU A 167 21.92 17.49 4.69
CA LEU A 167 21.85 18.04 3.33
C LEU A 167 21.03 19.34 3.28
N LEU A 168 19.94 19.42 4.03
CA LEU A 168 19.09 20.61 4.10
C LEU A 168 19.74 21.78 4.86
N ASP A 169 20.59 21.46 5.83
CA ASP A 169 21.22 22.42 6.72
C ASP A 169 22.64 22.82 6.26
N ASN A 170 23.16 22.20 5.19
CA ASN A 170 24.48 22.50 4.65
C ASN A 170 24.46 23.78 3.80
N GLU A 171 25.18 24.81 4.26
CA GLU A 171 25.28 26.12 3.57
C GLU A 171 26.00 26.06 2.22
N GLU A 172 26.81 25.02 1.96
CA GLU A 172 27.52 24.82 0.69
C GLU A 172 26.61 24.23 -0.40
N LEU A 173 25.47 23.64 -0.02
CA LEU A 173 24.52 23.05 -0.95
C LEU A 173 23.36 24.01 -1.19
N ILE A 174 22.99 24.18 -2.46
CA ILE A 174 21.76 24.87 -2.80
C ILE A 174 20.64 23.85 -2.97
N ARG A 175 19.39 24.31 -2.84
CA ARG A 175 18.21 23.44 -2.99
C ARG A 175 18.17 22.70 -4.32
N LEU A 176 18.76 23.23 -5.39
CA LEU A 176 18.79 22.56 -6.70
C LEU A 176 19.71 21.33 -6.71
N ASP A 177 20.66 21.22 -5.79
CA ASP A 177 21.58 20.08 -5.72
C ASP A 177 20.90 18.82 -5.18
N HIS A 178 19.84 18.97 -4.40
CA HIS A 178 19.16 17.84 -3.74
C HIS A 178 17.63 17.84 -3.89
N GLU A 179 17.03 18.97 -4.26
CA GLU A 179 15.58 19.23 -4.41
C GLU A 179 14.69 19.02 -3.17
N LEU A 180 15.23 18.44 -2.10
CA LEU A 180 14.56 18.25 -0.81
C LEU A 180 14.02 19.55 -0.21
N THR A 181 12.90 19.42 0.51
CA THR A 181 12.39 20.45 1.41
C THR A 181 12.20 19.91 2.83
N GLN A 182 12.10 20.82 3.80
CA GLN A 182 11.80 20.46 5.19
C GLN A 182 10.51 19.63 5.33
N SER A 183 9.52 19.80 4.45
CA SER A 183 8.31 18.98 4.47
C SER A 183 8.54 17.53 4.08
N ASP A 184 9.56 17.23 3.27
CA ASP A 184 9.87 15.87 2.85
C ASP A 184 10.39 15.02 4.02
N LEU A 185 10.94 15.63 5.06
CA LEU A 185 11.42 14.95 6.27
C LEU A 185 10.42 15.00 7.44
N LYS A 186 9.21 15.56 7.24
CA LYS A 186 8.19 15.62 8.30
C LYS A 186 7.34 14.34 8.33
N PRO A 187 7.18 13.68 9.49
CA PRO A 187 6.39 12.44 9.60
C PRO A 187 4.87 12.69 9.67
N THR A 188 4.41 13.94 9.58
CA THR A 188 3.00 14.32 9.76
C THR A 188 2.09 13.69 8.72
N ASP A 189 2.48 13.75 7.45
CA ASP A 189 1.78 13.06 6.37
C ASP A 189 2.40 11.69 6.13
N ARG A 190 1.75 10.67 6.68
CA ARG A 190 2.17 9.26 6.57
C ARG A 190 1.90 8.64 5.20
N GLN A 191 1.11 9.30 4.35
CA GLN A 191 0.77 8.83 3.01
C GLN A 191 1.54 9.58 1.90
N ASN A 192 2.49 10.45 2.27
CA ASN A 192 3.27 11.24 1.33
C ASN A 192 4.27 10.37 0.53
N PHE A 193 3.78 9.73 -0.53
CA PHE A 193 4.60 8.97 -1.45
C PHE A 193 5.58 9.86 -2.24
N ARG A 194 5.21 11.12 -2.52
CA ARG A 194 6.07 12.07 -3.23
C ARG A 194 7.38 12.33 -2.48
N SER A 195 7.33 12.43 -1.16
CA SER A 195 8.53 12.52 -0.30
C SER A 195 9.44 11.31 -0.50
N CYS A 196 8.89 10.10 -0.69
CA CYS A 196 9.68 8.89 -0.93
C CYS A 196 10.47 8.99 -2.24
N LEU A 197 9.87 9.52 -3.31
CA LEU A 197 10.56 9.76 -4.59
C LEU A 197 11.71 10.76 -4.45
N ARG A 198 11.51 11.82 -3.66
CA ARG A 198 12.51 12.87 -3.46
C ARG A 198 13.71 12.42 -2.64
N ILE A 199 13.46 11.79 -1.49
CA ILE A 199 14.57 11.32 -0.60
C ILE A 199 15.37 10.17 -1.22
N THR A 200 14.86 9.55 -2.29
CA THR A 200 15.54 8.49 -3.04
C THR A 200 15.99 8.94 -4.44
N SER A 201 16.00 10.25 -4.71
CA SER A 201 16.51 10.77 -5.99
C SER A 201 17.99 10.42 -6.16
N CYS A 202 18.43 10.34 -7.41
CA CYS A 202 19.83 10.08 -7.71
C CYS A 202 20.75 11.14 -7.09
N ASP A 203 20.33 12.41 -7.12
CA ASP A 203 21.11 13.51 -6.56
C ASP A 203 21.29 13.38 -5.05
N VAL A 204 20.22 13.05 -4.32
CA VAL A 204 20.29 12.79 -2.87
C VAL A 204 21.17 11.58 -2.58
N LEU A 205 21.01 10.47 -3.32
CA LEU A 205 21.83 9.27 -3.13
C LEU A 205 23.31 9.55 -3.39
N ASN A 206 23.63 10.32 -4.42
CA ASN A 206 25.00 10.70 -4.75
C ASN A 206 25.62 11.61 -3.69
N LEU A 207 24.84 12.50 -3.08
CA LEU A 207 25.31 13.39 -2.01
C LEU A 207 25.54 12.61 -0.71
N ILE A 208 24.60 11.72 -0.32
CA ILE A 208 24.76 10.87 0.86
C ILE A 208 25.99 9.98 0.71
N ALA A 209 26.19 9.36 -0.46
CA ALA A 209 27.32 8.46 -0.69
C ALA A 209 28.72 9.09 -0.50
N ARG A 210 28.83 10.42 -0.36
CA ARG A 210 30.10 11.11 -0.10
C ARG A 210 30.60 10.98 1.34
N ASP A 211 29.72 10.67 2.30
CA ASP A 211 30.09 10.48 3.70
C ASP A 211 29.99 9.00 4.10
N ASP A 212 31.12 8.39 4.45
CA ASP A 212 31.22 7.00 4.89
C ASP A 212 30.31 6.68 6.10
N ASN A 213 30.08 7.65 6.99
CA ASN A 213 29.21 7.47 8.14
C ASN A 213 27.73 7.30 7.75
N SER A 214 27.38 7.72 6.53
CA SER A 214 26.02 7.70 6.02
C SER A 214 25.70 6.45 5.19
N ASN A 215 26.67 5.55 5.00
CA ASN A 215 26.53 4.38 4.12
C ASN A 215 25.31 3.50 4.48
N GLY A 216 24.98 3.36 5.77
CA GLY A 216 23.76 2.68 6.20
C GLY A 216 22.49 3.33 5.63
N THR A 217 22.37 4.65 5.76
CA THR A 217 21.27 5.43 5.18
C THR A 217 21.27 5.36 3.65
N TYR A 218 22.43 5.45 3.00
CA TYR A 218 22.55 5.28 1.54
C TYR A 218 21.95 3.94 1.09
N MET A 219 22.37 2.83 1.68
CA MET A 219 21.89 1.49 1.34
C MET A 219 20.38 1.36 1.55
N TYR A 220 19.86 1.90 2.66
CA TYR A 220 18.43 1.89 2.96
C TYR A 220 17.61 2.68 1.92
N LEU A 221 18.06 3.88 1.54
CA LEU A 221 17.39 4.71 0.53
C LEU A 221 17.51 4.10 -0.86
N LYS A 222 18.66 3.49 -1.18
CA LYS A 222 18.88 2.76 -2.44
C LYS A 222 17.92 1.58 -2.54
N LEU A 223 17.75 0.80 -1.48
CA LEU A 223 16.76 -0.29 -1.45
C LEU A 223 15.35 0.23 -1.76
N ILE A 224 14.94 1.35 -1.15
CA ILE A 224 13.65 1.97 -1.45
C ILE A 224 13.56 2.39 -2.92
N LYS A 225 14.62 3.00 -3.48
CA LYS A 225 14.67 3.38 -4.90
C LYS A 225 14.48 2.17 -5.82
N LEU A 226 15.17 1.07 -5.53
CA LEU A 226 15.07 -0.19 -6.29
C LEU A 226 13.66 -0.76 -6.29
N ILE A 227 12.98 -0.75 -5.14
CA ILE A 227 11.58 -1.17 -5.01
C ILE A 227 10.68 -0.27 -5.88
N ILE A 228 10.86 1.05 -5.82
CA ILE A 228 10.07 2.01 -6.63
C ILE A 228 10.27 1.75 -8.12
N THR A 229 11.52 1.65 -8.58
CA THR A 229 11.84 1.39 -9.99
C THR A 229 11.29 0.05 -10.46
N SER A 230 11.39 -0.99 -9.64
CA SER A 230 10.95 -2.33 -10.01
C SER A 230 9.44 -2.50 -10.10
N TYR A 231 8.67 -1.83 -9.23
CA TYR A 231 7.23 -2.08 -9.08
C TYR A 231 6.32 -0.92 -9.47
N ILE A 232 6.81 0.33 -9.45
CA ILE A 232 5.96 1.52 -9.56
C ILE A 232 6.26 2.28 -10.85
N GLU A 233 7.53 2.44 -11.23
CA GLU A 233 7.91 3.21 -12.41
C GLU A 233 7.38 2.55 -13.69
N PRO A 234 6.46 3.16 -14.46
CA PRO A 234 5.82 2.51 -15.60
C PRO A 234 6.76 2.31 -16.79
N THR A 235 7.82 3.12 -16.88
CA THR A 235 8.76 3.13 -18.01
C THR A 235 9.83 2.04 -17.92
N THR A 236 9.99 1.39 -16.77
CA THR A 236 10.99 0.34 -16.55
C THR A 236 10.62 -0.94 -17.31
N SER A 237 11.54 -1.45 -18.13
CA SER A 237 11.37 -2.70 -18.88
C SER A 237 11.28 -3.91 -17.95
N ILE A 238 10.68 -5.01 -18.42
CA ILE A 238 10.53 -6.24 -17.62
C ILE A 238 11.90 -6.79 -17.21
N GLU A 239 12.87 -6.80 -18.12
CA GLU A 239 14.25 -7.24 -17.86
C GLU A 239 14.90 -6.42 -16.76
N GLU A 240 14.77 -5.09 -16.83
CA GLU A 240 15.30 -4.18 -15.83
C GLU A 240 14.61 -4.38 -14.47
N ARG A 241 13.29 -4.61 -14.45
CA ARG A 241 12.58 -4.94 -13.19
C ARG A 241 13.15 -6.20 -12.56
N ILE A 242 13.34 -7.27 -13.33
CA ILE A 242 13.89 -8.54 -12.81
C ILE A 242 15.30 -8.33 -12.27
N PHE A 243 16.14 -7.61 -13.00
CA PHE A 243 17.51 -7.28 -12.58
C PHE A 243 17.52 -6.52 -11.26
N GLN A 244 16.73 -5.44 -11.16
CA GLN A 244 16.68 -4.58 -9.97
C GLN A 244 16.10 -5.32 -8.75
N LEU A 245 15.12 -6.21 -8.96
CA LEU A 245 14.60 -7.08 -7.89
C LEU A 245 15.67 -8.03 -7.36
N HIS A 246 16.38 -8.71 -8.26
CA HIS A 246 17.44 -9.63 -7.86
C HIS A 246 18.56 -8.89 -7.12
N TYR A 247 18.98 -7.75 -7.65
CA TYR A 247 20.00 -6.90 -7.03
C TYR A 247 19.57 -6.42 -5.64
N SER A 248 18.30 -6.02 -5.48
CA SER A 248 17.75 -5.61 -4.18
C SER A 248 17.78 -6.71 -3.11
N GLY A 249 17.60 -7.98 -3.50
CA GLY A 249 17.66 -9.13 -2.59
C GLY A 249 19.08 -9.55 -2.20
N SER A 250 20.09 -9.02 -2.90
CA SER A 250 21.52 -9.30 -2.65
C SER A 250 22.25 -8.21 -1.86
N LEU A 251 21.59 -7.08 -1.57
CA LEU A 251 22.08 -5.99 -0.71
C LEU A 251 21.78 -6.28 0.76
#